data_AF-A0A344UK41-F1
#
_entry.id   AF-A0A344UK41-F1
#
_cell.length_a   1.000
_cell.length_b   1.000
_cell.length_c   1.000
_cell.angle_alpha   90.00
_cell.angle_beta   90.00
_cell.angle_gamma   90.00
#
_symmetry.space_group_name_H-M   'P 1'
#
loop_
_entity.id
_entity.type
_entity.pdbx_description
1 polymer ?
#
loop_
_entity_poly.entity_id
_entity_poly.type
_entity_poly.pdbx_seq_one_letter_code
_entity_poly.pdbx_strand_id
1 'polypeptide(L)'
;MRRTLALLLLSPLAAGASGLAQRQCLPSQELRICLWQDARLTPGKHGDDGWKPPLALSELRVYDSQGRQLSRLRVGRQSALERTRLSDGGKPVLLLKEDHSIGFGSYAGVETRPFTATAGGIRFAQPEGRPPAQPFAMASSLKSGWKEASDGFLLVSCAPDFPARGEWDGESFRVSYRRLKLQNGQWRLSERSERGFWENEGDFPSERLFPK
;
A
#
# COMPACT_ATOMS: atom_id res chain seq x y z
N MET A 1 -33.02 23.97 -55.94
CA MET A 1 -32.80 24.28 -54.51
C MET A 1 -32.17 23.05 -53.83
N ARG A 2 -30.85 23.08 -53.61
CA ARG A 2 -30.08 21.99 -52.97
C ARG A 2 -29.93 22.32 -51.48
N ARG A 3 -30.35 21.42 -50.59
CA ARG A 3 -30.00 21.46 -49.15
C ARG A 3 -29.06 20.31 -48.87
N THR A 4 -27.78 20.62 -48.72
CA THR A 4 -26.74 19.68 -48.31
C THR A 4 -26.75 19.63 -46.78
N LEU A 5 -27.14 18.48 -46.20
CA LEU A 5 -26.98 18.22 -44.78
C LEU A 5 -25.49 17.96 -44.50
N ALA A 6 -24.86 18.82 -43.72
CA ALA A 6 -23.54 18.57 -43.17
C ALA A 6 -23.66 17.58 -42.00
N LEU A 7 -23.26 16.33 -42.20
CA LEU A 7 -22.99 15.40 -41.11
C LEU A 7 -21.71 15.86 -40.40
N LEU A 8 -21.87 16.44 -39.21
CA LEU A 8 -20.77 16.63 -38.26
C LEU A 8 -20.34 15.25 -37.75
N LEU A 9 -19.29 14.72 -38.36
CA LEU A 9 -18.49 13.64 -37.80
C LEU A 9 -17.87 14.16 -36.48
N LEU A 10 -18.46 13.76 -35.36
CA LEU A 10 -17.82 13.82 -34.05
C LEU A 10 -16.61 12.88 -34.08
N SER A 11 -15.46 13.44 -34.43
CA SER A 11 -14.16 12.80 -34.21
C SER A 11 -14.04 12.48 -32.72
N PRO A 12 -13.75 11.23 -32.31
CA PRO A 12 -13.32 10.97 -30.96
C PRO A 12 -12.00 11.71 -30.75
N LEU A 13 -12.05 12.77 -29.94
CA LEU A 13 -10.88 13.45 -29.41
C LEU A 13 -9.93 12.38 -28.86
N ALA A 14 -8.73 12.39 -29.41
CA ALA A 14 -7.65 11.46 -29.13
C ALA A 14 -7.57 11.11 -27.64
N ALA A 15 -7.85 9.85 -27.32
CA ALA A 15 -7.29 9.21 -26.14
C ALA A 15 -5.77 9.18 -26.36
N GLY A 16 -5.09 10.24 -25.93
CA GLY A 16 -3.64 10.23 -25.82
C GLY A 16 -3.27 8.98 -25.01
N ALA A 17 -2.50 8.10 -25.64
CA ALA A 17 -2.07 6.82 -25.10
C ALA A 17 -1.23 7.03 -23.84
N SER A 18 -1.86 7.33 -22.70
CA SER A 18 -1.31 6.88 -21.44
C SER A 18 -1.42 5.37 -21.52
N GLY A 19 -0.31 4.66 -21.72
CA GLY A 19 -0.27 3.19 -21.76
C GLY A 19 -0.66 2.53 -20.43
N LEU A 20 -1.54 3.17 -19.65
CA LEU A 20 -2.07 2.77 -18.36
C LEU A 20 -3.49 2.22 -18.55
N ALA A 21 -3.76 1.05 -18.02
CA ALA A 21 -5.09 0.48 -17.89
C ALA A 21 -5.56 0.55 -16.43
N GLN A 22 -6.84 0.81 -16.22
CA GLN A 22 -7.45 0.66 -14.89
C GLN A 22 -7.45 -0.82 -14.51
N ARG A 23 -6.79 -1.17 -13.40
CA ARG A 23 -6.69 -2.57 -12.94
C ARG A 23 -7.66 -2.90 -11.82
N GLN A 24 -7.83 -1.95 -10.90
CA GLN A 24 -8.70 -2.12 -9.75
C GLN A 24 -9.37 -0.79 -9.45
N CYS A 25 -10.61 -0.82 -9.00
CA CYS A 25 -11.25 0.37 -8.44
C CYS A 25 -12.12 0.01 -7.25
N LEU A 26 -11.98 0.78 -6.16
CA LEU A 26 -12.69 0.58 -4.91
C LEU A 26 -13.53 1.84 -4.59
N PRO A 27 -14.83 1.71 -4.30
CA PRO A 27 -15.61 2.84 -3.76
C PRO A 27 -15.18 3.22 -2.35
N SER A 28 -15.27 4.51 -2.03
CA SER A 28 -15.06 5.11 -0.72
C SER A 28 -16.04 6.27 -0.54
N GLN A 29 -17.23 5.98 0.00
CA GLN A 29 -18.35 6.92 0.02
C GLN A 29 -18.64 7.45 -1.40
N GLU A 30 -18.71 8.77 -1.58
CA GLU A 30 -18.92 9.45 -2.87
C GLU A 30 -17.69 9.43 -3.80
N LEU A 31 -16.59 8.80 -3.39
CA LEU A 31 -15.35 8.74 -4.14
C LEU A 31 -15.10 7.35 -4.73
N ARG A 32 -14.32 7.33 -5.81
CA ARG A 32 -13.77 6.11 -6.40
C ARG A 32 -12.25 6.19 -6.42
N ILE A 33 -11.59 5.18 -5.86
CA ILE A 33 -10.13 5.06 -5.84
C ILE A 33 -9.75 3.99 -6.83
N CYS A 34 -9.15 4.38 -7.95
CA CYS A 34 -8.77 3.44 -9.00
C CYS A 34 -7.24 3.35 -9.13
N LEU A 35 -6.74 2.12 -9.16
CA LEU A 35 -5.37 1.80 -9.50
C LEU A 35 -5.24 1.68 -11.02
N TRP A 36 -4.30 2.44 -11.57
CA TRP A 36 -3.92 2.43 -12.98
C TRP A 36 -2.50 1.92 -13.09
N GLN A 37 -2.25 0.99 -14.00
CA GLN A 37 -0.95 0.37 -14.22
C GLN A 37 -0.70 0.22 -15.70
N ASP A 38 0.58 0.22 -16.09
CA ASP A 38 0.97 -0.03 -17.48
C ASP A 38 0.21 -1.25 -18.03
N ALA A 39 -0.45 -1.07 -19.17
CA ALA A 39 -1.32 -2.05 -19.81
C ALA A 39 -0.56 -3.33 -20.17
N ARG A 40 0.76 -3.23 -20.36
CA ARG A 40 1.66 -4.35 -20.66
C ARG A 40 1.99 -5.20 -19.44
N LEU A 41 1.78 -4.70 -18.22
CA LEU A 41 1.97 -5.51 -17.01
C LEU A 41 0.89 -6.59 -16.95
N THR A 42 1.31 -7.84 -16.80
CA THR A 42 0.40 -8.96 -16.53
C THR A 42 0.43 -9.23 -15.03
N PRO A 43 -0.72 -9.24 -14.32
CA PRO A 43 -0.77 -9.59 -12.90
C PRO A 43 -0.15 -10.98 -12.66
N GLY A 44 0.71 -11.11 -11.65
CA GLY A 44 1.27 -12.40 -11.22
C GLY A 44 2.35 -13.02 -12.12
N LYS A 45 2.75 -12.37 -13.22
CA LYS A 45 3.94 -12.79 -13.99
C LYS A 45 5.15 -11.95 -13.59
N HIS A 46 6.03 -12.55 -12.80
CA HIS A 46 7.40 -12.07 -12.67
C HIS A 46 8.08 -12.38 -14.00
N GLY A 47 8.55 -11.34 -14.70
CA GLY A 47 9.20 -11.52 -16.00
C GLY A 47 10.40 -12.44 -15.84
N ASP A 48 10.34 -13.57 -16.53
CA ASP A 48 11.54 -14.33 -16.87
C ASP A 48 12.40 -13.45 -17.81
N ASP A 49 13.70 -13.67 -17.73
CA ASP A 49 14.74 -13.29 -18.70
C ASP A 49 14.72 -11.90 -19.40
N GLY A 50 15.69 -11.07 -18.99
CA GLY A 50 16.48 -10.24 -19.93
C GLY A 50 15.91 -8.90 -20.42
N TRP A 51 14.61 -8.63 -20.26
CA TRP A 51 14.03 -7.35 -20.66
C TRP A 51 13.85 -6.42 -19.45
N LYS A 52 14.48 -5.24 -19.47
CA LYS A 52 14.11 -4.13 -18.58
C LYS A 52 13.06 -3.28 -19.31
N PRO A 53 11.74 -3.51 -19.12
CA PRO A 53 10.77 -2.52 -19.56
C PRO A 53 11.16 -1.15 -19.01
N PRO A 54 10.94 -0.05 -19.74
CA PRO A 54 10.98 1.27 -19.13
C PRO A 54 10.10 1.28 -17.88
N LEU A 55 10.50 2.05 -16.86
CA LEU A 55 9.82 2.20 -15.57
C LEU A 55 8.29 2.18 -15.75
N ALA A 56 7.69 0.99 -15.56
CA ALA A 56 6.29 0.78 -15.86
C ALA A 56 5.49 1.68 -14.91
N LEU A 57 4.77 2.64 -15.48
CA LEU A 57 4.07 3.64 -14.69
C LEU A 57 2.91 2.96 -13.93
N SER A 58 2.75 3.34 -12.67
CA SER A 58 1.54 3.03 -11.90
C SER A 58 1.10 4.24 -11.11
N GLU A 59 -0.22 4.43 -11.05
CA GLU A 59 -0.84 5.58 -10.43
C GLU A 59 -2.08 5.16 -9.65
N LEU A 60 -2.23 5.72 -8.46
CA LEU A 60 -3.48 5.72 -7.72
C LEU A 60 -4.22 7.02 -8.01
N ARG A 61 -5.45 6.92 -8.52
CA ARG A 61 -6.26 8.08 -8.91
C ARG A 61 -7.56 8.10 -8.11
N VAL A 62 -7.95 9.29 -7.64
CA VAL A 62 -9.21 9.51 -6.91
C VAL A 62 -10.16 10.27 -7.82
N TYR A 63 -11.40 9.82 -7.90
CA TYR A 63 -12.47 10.42 -8.69
C TYR A 63 -13.68 10.74 -7.79
N ASP A 64 -14.40 11.82 -8.10
CA ASP A 64 -15.72 12.07 -7.52
C ASP A 64 -16.83 11.25 -8.22
N SER A 65 -18.06 11.39 -7.73
CA SER A 65 -19.26 10.73 -8.27
C SER A 65 -19.60 11.14 -9.70
N GLN A 66 -19.10 12.28 -10.17
CA GLN A 66 -19.25 12.77 -11.55
C GLN A 66 -18.13 12.28 -12.48
N GLY A 67 -17.17 11.52 -11.96
CA GLY A 67 -16.05 10.99 -12.72
C GLY A 67 -14.90 11.98 -12.94
N ARG A 68 -14.91 13.14 -12.26
CA ARG A 68 -13.79 14.09 -12.31
C ARG A 68 -12.66 13.60 -11.43
N GLN A 69 -11.45 13.57 -11.98
CA GLN A 69 -10.24 13.18 -11.23
C GLN A 69 -9.88 14.29 -10.24
N LEU A 70 -9.93 13.98 -8.94
CA LEU A 70 -9.61 14.90 -7.86
C LEU A 70 -8.12 14.89 -7.51
N SER A 71 -7.50 13.70 -7.52
CA SER A 71 -6.09 13.55 -7.17
C SER A 71 -5.43 12.39 -7.91
N ARG A 72 -4.10 12.43 -7.95
CA ARG A 72 -3.25 11.40 -8.53
C ARG A 72 -1.98 11.24 -7.69
N LEU A 73 -1.61 10.00 -7.41
CA LEU A 73 -0.37 9.63 -6.72
C LEU A 73 0.37 8.60 -7.56
N ARG A 74 1.67 8.80 -7.80
CA ARG A 74 2.52 7.76 -8.40
C ARG A 74 2.81 6.69 -7.36
N VAL A 75 2.71 5.43 -7.77
CA VAL A 75 2.92 4.26 -6.91
C VAL A 75 3.83 3.25 -7.61
N GLY A 76 4.30 2.25 -6.87
CA GLY A 76 5.15 1.18 -7.35
C GLY A 76 4.46 0.38 -8.46
N ARG A 77 5.24 -0.09 -9.43
CA ARG A 77 4.71 -0.82 -10.60
C ARG A 77 3.85 -2.03 -10.24
N GLN A 78 4.20 -2.74 -9.18
CA GLN A 78 3.45 -3.87 -8.63
C GLN A 78 2.68 -3.40 -7.40
N SER A 79 1.68 -2.55 -7.66
CA SER A 79 0.73 -2.12 -6.65
C SER A 79 -0.53 -2.97 -6.66
N ALA A 80 -1.17 -3.09 -5.51
CA ALA A 80 -2.52 -3.61 -5.37
C ALA A 80 -3.30 -2.80 -4.31
N LEU A 81 -4.62 -2.77 -4.41
CA LEU A 81 -5.49 -2.20 -3.39
C LEU A 81 -6.22 -3.31 -2.64
N GLU A 82 -6.45 -3.07 -1.35
CA GLU A 82 -7.25 -3.99 -0.53
C GLU A 82 -8.18 -3.20 0.39
N ARG A 83 -9.35 -3.77 0.68
CA ARG A 83 -10.29 -3.21 1.66
C ARG A 83 -9.98 -3.79 3.03
N THR A 84 -10.06 -2.94 4.05
CA THR A 84 -10.10 -3.38 5.45
C THR A 84 -11.53 -3.35 5.98
N ARG A 85 -11.74 -3.87 7.19
CA ARG A 85 -12.97 -3.70 7.97
C ARG A 85 -12.99 -2.41 8.78
N LEU A 86 -11.88 -1.66 8.79
CA LEU A 86 -11.73 -0.42 9.54
C LEU A 86 -12.39 0.77 8.83
N SER A 87 -12.87 1.72 9.62
CA SER A 87 -13.41 2.99 9.12
C SER A 87 -12.90 4.17 9.94
N ASP A 88 -12.59 5.27 9.27
CA ASP A 88 -12.19 6.54 9.86
C ASP A 88 -13.27 7.60 9.59
N GLY A 89 -14.04 7.97 10.62
CA GLY A 89 -15.16 8.92 10.46
C GLY A 89 -16.16 8.48 9.38
N GLY A 90 -16.45 7.17 9.33
CA GLY A 90 -17.32 6.55 8.33
C GLY A 90 -16.69 6.35 6.94
N LYS A 91 -15.43 6.75 6.73
CA LYS A 91 -14.69 6.49 5.47
C LYS A 91 -13.97 5.15 5.58
N PRO A 92 -14.03 4.27 4.58
CA PRO A 92 -13.30 3.01 4.64
C PRO A 92 -11.80 3.27 4.65
N VAL A 93 -11.08 2.53 5.49
CA VAL A 93 -9.62 2.44 5.40
C VAL A 93 -9.27 1.41 4.33
N LEU A 94 -8.44 1.83 3.38
CA LEU A 94 -7.94 0.99 2.29
C LEU A 94 -6.45 0.73 2.50
N LEU A 95 -5.94 -0.33 1.91
CA LEU A 95 -4.51 -0.64 1.89
C LEU A 95 -3.96 -0.45 0.49
N LEU A 96 -2.82 0.21 0.39
CA LEU A 96 -1.97 0.20 -0.79
C LEU A 96 -0.81 -0.75 -0.53
N LYS A 97 -0.76 -1.86 -1.28
CA LYS A 97 0.32 -2.84 -1.24
C LYS A 97 1.27 -2.58 -2.39
N GLU A 98 2.57 -2.46 -2.13
CA GLU A 98 3.63 -2.33 -3.12
C GLU A 98 4.61 -3.49 -2.96
N ASP A 99 4.72 -4.32 -3.99
CA ASP A 99 5.68 -5.42 -4.00
C ASP A 99 7.04 -4.95 -4.52
N HIS A 100 8.04 -5.03 -3.64
CA HIS A 100 9.43 -4.68 -3.90
C HIS A 100 10.33 -5.92 -4.09
N SER A 101 9.76 -7.14 -4.04
CA SER A 101 10.48 -8.42 -4.20
C SER A 101 10.97 -8.71 -5.63
N ILE A 102 10.87 -7.74 -6.54
CA ILE A 102 11.11 -7.99 -7.96
C ILE A 102 12.60 -8.06 -8.26
N GLY A 103 13.08 -9.28 -8.50
CA GLY A 103 14.45 -9.60 -8.91
C GLY A 103 15.03 -10.74 -8.07
N PHE A 104 15.91 -11.54 -8.66
CA PHE A 104 16.60 -12.63 -7.94
C PHE A 104 17.39 -12.04 -6.76
N GLY A 105 17.09 -12.49 -5.52
CA GLY A 105 17.74 -12.02 -4.30
C GLY A 105 17.13 -10.77 -3.63
N SER A 106 15.95 -10.29 -4.05
CA SER A 106 15.29 -9.19 -3.35
C SER A 106 14.65 -9.65 -2.04
N TYR A 107 15.15 -9.15 -0.92
CA TYR A 107 14.60 -9.36 0.41
C TYR A 107 13.58 -8.29 0.83
N ALA A 108 13.21 -7.38 -0.07
CA ALA A 108 12.40 -6.21 0.27
C ALA A 108 10.92 -6.56 0.55
N GLY A 109 10.41 -7.65 -0.01
CA GLY A 109 9.02 -8.13 0.15
C GLY A 109 7.95 -7.07 -0.14
N VAL A 110 6.82 -7.14 0.55
CA VAL A 110 5.66 -6.27 0.31
C VAL A 110 5.55 -5.17 1.37
N GLU A 111 5.50 -3.93 0.93
CA GLU A 111 5.16 -2.77 1.74
C GLU A 111 3.64 -2.54 1.70
N THR A 112 2.99 -2.41 2.86
CA THR A 112 1.55 -2.12 2.96
C THR A 112 1.31 -0.81 3.69
N ARG A 113 0.66 0.16 3.05
CA ARG A 113 0.33 1.46 3.63
C ARG A 113 -1.19 1.63 3.77
N PRO A 114 -1.74 1.73 4.99
CA PRO A 114 -3.13 2.06 5.20
C PRO A 114 -3.40 3.52 4.81
N PHE A 115 -4.55 3.80 4.21
CA PHE A 115 -4.94 5.15 3.85
C PHE A 115 -6.46 5.34 3.84
N THR A 116 -6.87 6.60 3.88
CA THR A 116 -8.24 7.05 3.60
C THR A 116 -8.22 8.01 2.42
N ALA A 117 -9.29 8.03 1.63
CA ALA A 117 -9.45 8.98 0.55
C ALA A 117 -10.41 10.10 0.95
N THR A 118 -10.10 11.32 0.51
CA THR A 118 -10.94 12.50 0.67
C THR A 118 -10.97 13.29 -0.64
N ALA A 119 -11.81 14.33 -0.72
CA ALA A 119 -11.78 15.24 -1.87
C ALA A 119 -10.42 15.96 -2.01
N GLY A 120 -9.67 16.11 -0.91
CA GLY A 120 -8.30 16.63 -0.89
C GLY A 120 -7.23 15.61 -1.28
N GLY A 121 -7.62 14.37 -1.61
CA GLY A 121 -6.71 13.31 -2.04
C GLY A 121 -6.53 12.20 -1.00
N ILE A 122 -5.37 11.55 -1.04
CA ILE A 122 -5.04 10.38 -0.21
C ILE A 122 -4.37 10.85 1.07
N ARG A 123 -4.85 10.34 2.21
CA ARG A 123 -4.20 10.52 3.51
C ARG A 123 -3.79 9.16 4.05
N PHE A 124 -2.50 8.90 4.05
CA PHE A 124 -1.92 7.70 4.64
C PHE A 124 -2.01 7.72 6.17
N ALA A 125 -1.99 6.54 6.77
CA ALA A 125 -1.80 6.40 8.21
C ALA A 125 -0.47 7.01 8.62
N GLN A 126 -0.52 7.85 9.65
CA GLN A 126 0.65 8.55 10.18
C GLN A 126 0.54 8.58 11.70
N PRO A 127 1.24 7.69 12.41
CA PRO A 127 1.33 7.75 13.86
C PRO A 127 2.04 9.01 14.33
N GLU A 128 1.66 9.50 15.50
CA GLU A 128 2.36 10.60 16.17
C GLU A 128 3.86 10.29 16.35
N GLY A 129 4.69 11.33 16.30
CA GLY A 129 6.14 11.21 16.47
C GLY A 129 6.90 10.69 15.24
N ARG A 130 6.23 10.39 14.11
CA ARG A 130 6.89 10.03 12.85
C ARG A 130 6.96 11.18 11.85
N PRO A 131 8.06 11.31 11.09
CA PRO A 131 8.21 12.35 10.07
C PRO A 131 7.09 12.27 9.02
N PRO A 132 6.44 13.40 8.65
CA PRO A 132 5.42 13.42 7.61
C PRO A 132 5.93 13.00 6.22
N ALA A 133 7.24 13.11 5.99
CA ALA A 133 7.86 12.78 4.71
C ALA A 133 7.88 11.27 4.40
N GLN A 134 7.62 10.41 5.39
CA GLN A 134 7.59 8.96 5.24
C GLN A 134 6.28 8.42 5.82
N PRO A 135 5.30 8.12 4.97
CA PRO A 135 4.07 7.45 5.39
C PRO A 135 4.37 6.18 6.17
N PHE A 136 3.56 5.87 7.18
CA PHE A 136 3.72 4.62 7.90
C PHE A 136 3.43 3.43 7.00
N ALA A 137 4.34 2.46 7.05
CA ALA A 137 4.28 1.25 6.26
C ALA A 137 4.40 0.01 7.14
N MET A 138 3.67 -1.03 6.76
CA MET A 138 3.68 -2.36 7.38
C MET A 138 4.38 -3.30 6.42
N ALA A 139 5.46 -3.95 6.88
CA ALA A 139 6.22 -4.87 6.05
C ALA A 139 5.65 -6.29 6.16
N SER A 140 5.58 -6.96 5.02
CA SER A 140 5.43 -8.42 4.90
C SER A 140 6.64 -8.94 4.13
N SER A 141 7.71 -9.22 4.87
CA SER A 141 8.99 -9.67 4.30
C SER A 141 9.83 -10.35 5.38
N LEU A 142 10.57 -11.41 5.00
CA LEU A 142 11.45 -12.14 5.91
C LEU A 142 10.74 -12.40 7.27
N LYS A 143 11.38 -12.00 8.37
CA LYS A 143 10.87 -12.11 9.73
C LYS A 143 10.02 -10.92 10.16
N SER A 144 9.23 -10.37 9.26
CA SER A 144 8.23 -9.33 9.53
C SER A 144 6.88 -9.68 8.93
N GLY A 145 5.82 -9.41 9.69
CA GLY A 145 4.45 -9.62 9.24
C GLY A 145 3.48 -8.70 9.96
N TRP A 146 2.27 -8.59 9.41
CA TRP A 146 1.18 -7.88 10.04
C TRP A 146 -0.15 -8.59 9.82
N LYS A 147 -1.14 -8.27 10.66
CA LYS A 147 -2.53 -8.67 10.46
C LYS A 147 -3.48 -7.55 10.88
N GLU A 148 -4.65 -7.51 10.27
CA GLU A 148 -5.74 -6.64 10.71
C GLU A 148 -6.32 -7.12 12.05
N ALA A 149 -6.63 -6.17 12.93
CA ALA A 149 -7.37 -6.35 14.17
C ALA A 149 -8.59 -5.43 14.19
N SER A 150 -9.50 -5.61 15.14
CA SER A 150 -10.75 -4.84 15.19
C SER A 150 -10.55 -3.32 15.33
N ASP A 151 -9.43 -2.89 15.93
CA ASP A 151 -9.12 -1.48 16.20
C ASP A 151 -7.92 -0.94 15.40
N GLY A 152 -7.39 -1.73 14.45
CA GLY A 152 -6.20 -1.35 13.69
C GLY A 152 -5.42 -2.54 13.14
N PHE A 153 -4.10 -2.52 13.32
CA PHE A 153 -3.19 -3.54 12.81
C PHE A 153 -2.20 -3.99 13.88
N LEU A 154 -1.90 -5.28 13.89
CA LEU A 154 -0.83 -5.87 14.68
C LEU A 154 0.37 -6.12 13.76
N LEU A 155 1.57 -5.74 14.20
CA LEU A 155 2.80 -5.90 13.44
C LEU A 155 3.85 -6.60 14.29
N VAL A 156 4.43 -7.68 13.77
CA VAL A 156 5.55 -8.37 14.39
C VAL A 156 6.77 -8.23 13.49
N SER A 157 7.94 -8.04 14.08
CA SER A 157 9.22 -8.11 13.38
C SER A 157 10.29 -8.71 14.28
N CYS A 158 11.17 -9.52 13.72
CA CYS A 158 12.34 -10.07 14.40
C CYS A 158 13.60 -9.68 13.64
N ALA A 159 14.57 -9.10 14.35
CA ALA A 159 15.82 -8.62 13.78
C ALA A 159 16.98 -8.93 14.75
N PRO A 160 18.23 -9.00 14.24
CA PRO A 160 19.41 -9.10 15.11
C PRO A 160 19.43 -8.01 16.17
N ASP A 161 19.75 -8.38 17.41
CA ASP A 161 19.86 -7.47 18.55
C ASP A 161 21.28 -6.90 18.62
N PHE A 162 21.56 -5.88 17.79
CA PHE A 162 22.87 -5.24 17.77
C PHE A 162 23.15 -4.50 19.08
N PRO A 163 24.28 -4.78 19.76
CA PRO A 163 24.68 -4.00 20.92
C PRO A 163 25.03 -2.57 20.52
N ALA A 164 24.89 -1.61 21.45
CA ALA A 164 25.22 -0.20 21.19
C ALA A 164 26.71 0.03 20.85
N ARG A 165 27.58 -0.92 21.24
CA ARG A 165 29.00 -0.98 20.91
C ARG A 165 29.40 -2.44 20.71
N GLY A 166 30.28 -2.72 19.75
CA GLY A 166 30.75 -4.07 19.43
C GLY A 166 29.98 -4.72 18.27
N GLU A 167 30.34 -5.96 17.97
CA GLU A 167 29.72 -6.76 16.92
C GLU A 167 28.54 -7.56 17.48
N TRP A 168 27.61 -7.93 16.59
CA TRP A 168 26.54 -8.86 16.92
C TRP A 168 27.12 -10.26 17.13
N ASP A 169 26.62 -10.99 18.12
CA ASP A 169 27.10 -12.31 18.53
C ASP A 169 26.67 -13.46 17.59
N GLY A 170 25.86 -13.17 16.57
CA GLY A 170 25.34 -14.18 15.65
C GLY A 170 24.08 -14.91 16.13
N GLU A 171 23.68 -14.70 17.39
CA GLU A 171 22.64 -15.50 18.06
C GLU A 171 21.54 -14.66 18.70
N SER A 172 21.84 -13.43 19.11
CA SER A 172 20.91 -12.57 19.82
C SER A 172 19.92 -11.91 18.88
N PHE A 173 18.63 -12.21 19.04
CA PHE A 173 17.56 -11.56 18.29
C PHE A 173 16.60 -10.80 19.21
N ARG A 174 15.93 -9.81 18.62
CA ARG A 174 14.89 -9.01 19.26
C ARG A 174 13.60 -9.14 18.45
N VAL A 175 12.53 -9.50 19.14
CA VAL A 175 11.17 -9.49 18.59
C VAL A 175 10.47 -8.22 19.04
N SER A 176 9.97 -7.43 18.08
CA SER A 176 9.15 -6.24 18.30
C SER A 176 7.70 -6.56 17.95
N TYR A 177 6.81 -6.33 18.92
CA TYR A 177 5.36 -6.40 18.77
C TYR A 177 4.81 -4.98 18.81
N ARG A 178 4.17 -4.57 17.73
CA ARG A 178 3.63 -3.23 17.56
C ARG A 178 2.14 -3.29 17.27
N ARG A 179 1.39 -2.35 17.84
CA ARG A 179 -0.02 -2.15 17.51
C ARG A 179 -0.23 -0.76 16.95
N LEU A 180 -0.71 -0.68 15.72
CA LEU A 180 -1.16 0.54 15.09
C LEU A 180 -2.68 0.64 15.28
N LYS A 181 -3.16 1.57 16.11
CA LYS A 181 -4.59 1.79 16.35
C LYS A 181 -5.12 3.03 15.65
N LEU A 182 -6.35 2.96 15.16
CA LEU A 182 -7.12 4.13 14.77
C LEU A 182 -8.08 4.52 15.90
N GLN A 183 -7.80 5.65 16.57
CA GLN A 183 -8.62 6.15 17.67
C GLN A 183 -8.99 7.61 17.41
N ASN A 184 -10.29 7.92 17.35
CA ASN A 184 -10.80 9.28 17.13
C ASN A 184 -10.19 9.97 15.89
N GLY A 185 -9.99 9.21 14.80
CA GLY A 185 -9.39 9.70 13.56
C GLY A 185 -7.87 9.91 13.59
N GLN A 186 -7.23 9.55 14.70
CA GLN A 186 -5.78 9.60 14.88
C GLN A 186 -5.18 8.21 14.90
N TRP A 187 -4.05 8.05 14.23
CA TRP A 187 -3.27 6.82 14.26
C TRP A 187 -2.29 6.86 15.44
N ARG A 188 -2.28 5.82 16.26
CA ARG A 188 -1.39 5.67 17.42
C ARG A 188 -0.61 4.37 17.30
N LEU A 189 0.70 4.44 17.52
CA LEU A 189 1.58 3.28 17.49
C LEU A 189 2.06 2.99 18.91
N SER A 190 1.72 1.82 19.44
CA SER A 190 2.33 1.30 20.66
C SER A 190 3.28 0.15 20.32
N GLU A 191 4.37 0.04 21.09
CA GLU A 191 5.43 -0.95 20.85
C GLU A 191 5.88 -1.60 22.15
N ARG A 192 6.14 -2.90 22.09
CA ARG A 192 6.88 -3.69 23.07
C ARG A 192 7.93 -4.48 22.31
N SER A 193 9.12 -4.60 22.88
CA SER A 193 10.15 -5.48 22.35
C SER A 193 10.70 -6.37 23.45
N GLU A 194 11.10 -7.58 23.09
CA GLU A 194 11.77 -8.54 23.99
C GLU A 194 12.85 -9.31 23.25
N ARG A 195 13.82 -9.82 24.01
CA ARG A 195 14.80 -10.76 23.45
C ARG A 195 14.10 -12.07 23.12
N GLY A 196 14.45 -12.63 21.98
CA GLY A 196 13.88 -13.87 21.51
C GLY A 196 13.95 -13.93 20.00
N PHE A 197 13.42 -15.03 19.48
CA PHE A 197 13.43 -15.32 18.07
C PHE A 197 12.03 -15.66 17.62
N TRP A 198 11.61 -15.09 16.50
CA TRP A 198 10.35 -15.43 15.87
C TRP A 198 10.63 -16.07 14.50
N GLU A 199 10.05 -17.25 14.29
CA GLU A 199 10.03 -17.91 12.99
C GLU A 199 8.79 -17.47 12.23
N ASN A 200 8.99 -16.83 11.08
CA ASN A 200 7.92 -16.36 10.20
C ASN A 200 7.18 -17.50 9.48
N GLU A 201 7.72 -18.72 9.52
CA GLU A 201 7.11 -19.93 8.98
C GLU A 201 6.01 -20.49 9.89
N GLY A 202 5.91 -20.02 11.13
CA GLY A 202 4.86 -20.40 12.08
C GLY A 202 3.64 -19.48 12.07
N ASP A 203 2.69 -19.75 12.97
CA ASP A 203 1.50 -18.94 13.14
C ASP A 203 1.82 -17.49 13.53
N PHE A 204 0.98 -16.55 13.07
CA PHE A 204 1.08 -15.17 13.51
C PHE A 204 0.89 -15.07 15.04
N PRO A 205 1.73 -14.31 15.78
CA PRO A 205 1.67 -14.29 17.24
C PRO A 205 0.29 -13.95 17.81
N SER A 206 0.00 -14.52 18.98
CA SER A 206 -1.23 -14.24 19.73
C SER A 206 -1.36 -12.74 20.03
N GLU A 207 -2.58 -12.20 19.89
CA GLU A 207 -2.87 -10.77 20.09
C GLU A 207 -2.46 -10.26 21.48
N ARG A 208 -2.45 -11.12 22.51
CA ARG A 208 -2.04 -10.77 23.88
C ARG A 208 -0.57 -10.35 24.02
N LEU A 209 0.28 -10.67 23.06
CA LEU A 209 1.69 -10.28 23.06
C LEU A 209 1.87 -8.82 22.64
N PHE A 210 0.89 -8.26 21.93
CA PHE A 210 0.93 -6.89 21.43
C PHE A 210 0.50 -5.92 22.54
N PRO A 211 1.12 -4.73 22.59
CA PRO A 211 0.69 -3.68 23.50
C PRO A 211 -0.77 -3.29 23.24
N LYS A 212 -1.44 -2.85 24.30
CA LYS A 212 -2.83 -2.38 24.25
C LYS A 212 -2.92 -0.95 23.74
#